data_AF-B6DDQ6-F1
#
_entry.id   AF-B6DDQ6-F1
#
_cell.length_a   1.000
_cell.length_b   1.000
_cell.length_c   1.000
_cell.angle_alpha   90.00
_cell.angle_beta   90.00
_cell.angle_gamma   90.00
#
_symmetry.space_group_name_H-M   'P 1'
#
loop_
_entity.id
_entity.type
_entity.pdbx_description
1 polymer ?
#
loop_
_entity_poly.entity_id
_entity_poly.type
_entity_poly.pdbx_seq_one_letter_code
_entity_poly.pdbx_strand_id
1 'polypeptide(L)'
;MAMKVLLSCTLICCLQIISQVDAASLDSCRSVFGPSVKKQLCEANSYQSINGADLDKTLDCVLKATNIVDKTGAGNFYSLYDPMQVYLKDGRTLNFNLESCMTRRLKYELPEGERAHGFYKCVMQNEARDAFKKVFNQRVCQ
;
A
#
# COMPACT_ATOMS: atom_id res chain seq x y z
N MET A 1 -13.43 16.48 48.12
CA MET A 1 -13.69 16.16 46.70
C MET A 1 -12.37 16.20 45.94
N ALA A 2 -11.61 15.10 45.85
CA ALA A 2 -10.35 15.08 45.10
C ALA A 2 -9.88 13.65 44.77
N MET A 3 -10.79 12.73 44.42
CA MET A 3 -10.42 11.33 44.14
C MET A 3 -11.00 10.79 42.84
N LYS A 4 -11.32 11.66 41.88
CA LYS A 4 -11.86 11.26 40.56
C LYS A 4 -11.10 11.82 39.36
N VAL A 5 -10.14 12.72 39.57
CA VAL A 5 -9.48 13.46 38.46
C VAL A 5 -8.16 12.81 38.03
N LEU A 6 -7.55 11.96 38.87
CA LEU A 6 -6.24 11.37 38.56
C LEU A 6 -6.30 10.06 37.74
N LEU A 7 -7.46 9.38 37.69
CA LEU A 7 -7.62 8.15 36.89
C LEU A 7 -7.91 8.41 35.40
N SER A 8 -8.23 9.65 35.02
CA SER A 8 -8.65 9.98 33.65
C SER A 8 -7.49 10.36 32.73
N CYS A 9 -6.34 10.79 33.27
CA CYS A 9 -5.20 11.23 32.44
C CYS A 9 -4.25 10.10 32.05
N THR A 10 -4.23 8.99 32.78
CA THR A 10 -3.36 7.85 32.46
C THR A 10 -3.93 6.92 31.39
N LEU A 11 -5.26 6.88 31.20
CA LEU A 11 -5.88 6.02 30.17
C LEU A 11 -5.83 6.63 28.76
N ILE A 12 -5.66 7.95 28.64
CA ILE A 12 -5.70 8.67 27.35
C ILE A 12 -4.31 8.72 26.68
N CYS A 13 -3.21 8.58 27.44
CA CYS A 13 -1.86 8.54 26.85
C CYS A 13 -1.49 7.18 26.21
N CYS A 14 -2.23 6.10 26.48
CA CYS A 14 -1.92 4.77 25.92
C CYS A 14 -2.55 4.50 24.55
N LEU A 15 -3.40 5.39 24.02
CA LEU A 15 -4.11 5.21 22.75
C LEU A 15 -3.39 5.82 21.53
N GLN A 16 -2.17 6.34 21.71
CA GLN A 16 -1.36 6.89 20.62
C GLN A 16 -0.16 5.99 20.26
N ILE A 17 -0.24 4.68 20.51
CA ILE A 17 0.56 3.73 19.75
C ILE A 17 -0.04 3.68 18.33
N ILE A 18 0.18 4.78 17.61
CA ILE A 18 0.12 4.84 16.17
C ILE A 18 1.07 3.73 15.73
N SER A 19 0.51 2.72 15.10
CA SER A 19 1.23 1.64 14.46
C SER A 19 2.33 2.25 13.58
N GLN A 20 3.54 2.41 14.12
CA GLN A 20 4.74 2.59 13.33
C GLN A 20 4.94 1.26 12.65
N VAL A 21 4.24 1.10 11.53
CA VAL A 21 4.61 0.10 10.54
C VAL A 21 6.02 0.50 10.14
N ASP A 22 7.01 -0.32 10.49
CA ASP A 22 8.40 -0.22 10.02
C ASP A 22 8.42 -0.43 8.49
N ALA A 23 7.90 0.56 7.78
CA ALA A 23 8.05 0.71 6.35
C ALA A 23 9.55 0.87 6.09
N ALA A 24 10.18 -0.12 5.47
CA ALA A 24 11.56 0.03 5.01
C ALA A 24 11.61 1.31 4.17
N SER A 25 12.54 2.21 4.47
CA SER A 25 12.66 3.47 3.70
C SER A 25 12.76 3.15 2.21
N LEU A 26 12.06 3.92 1.37
CA LEU A 26 12.19 3.87 -0.10
C LEU A 26 13.64 4.05 -0.56
N ASP A 27 14.52 4.58 0.31
CA ASP A 27 15.96 4.66 0.06
C ASP A 27 16.58 3.29 -0.24
N SER A 28 16.07 2.22 0.36
CA SER A 28 16.51 0.85 0.09
C SER A 28 16.18 0.39 -1.34
N CYS A 29 15.21 1.04 -2.01
CA CYS A 29 14.80 0.74 -3.38
C CYS A 29 15.51 1.59 -4.44
N ARG A 30 16.44 2.50 -4.07
CA ARG A 30 17.03 3.47 -5.01
C ARG A 30 17.67 2.86 -6.26
N SER A 31 18.18 1.63 -6.18
CA SER A 31 18.79 0.92 -7.32
C SER A 31 17.78 0.55 -8.41
N VAL A 32 16.51 0.36 -8.06
CA VAL A 32 15.42 -0.01 -8.98
C VAL A 32 14.36 1.10 -9.12
N PHE A 33 14.32 2.03 -8.17
CA PHE A 33 13.35 3.13 -8.08
C PHE A 33 14.04 4.50 -8.15
N GLY A 34 14.85 4.69 -9.18
CA GLY A 34 15.53 5.96 -9.45
C GLY A 34 14.55 7.08 -9.88
N PRO A 35 15.01 8.34 -9.97
CA PRO A 35 14.14 9.50 -10.22
C PRO A 35 13.26 9.40 -11.49
N SER A 36 13.80 8.85 -12.58
CA SER A 36 13.05 8.65 -13.83
C SER A 36 11.93 7.62 -13.67
N VAL A 37 12.21 6.50 -13.00
CA VAL A 37 11.23 5.44 -12.72
C VAL A 37 10.17 5.95 -11.76
N LYS A 38 10.57 6.66 -10.69
CA LYS A 38 9.65 7.32 -9.75
C LYS A 38 8.71 8.26 -10.49
N LYS A 39 9.24 9.15 -11.34
CA LYS A 39 8.43 10.09 -12.13
C LYS A 39 7.39 9.34 -12.97
N GLN A 40 7.81 8.37 -13.78
CA GLN A 40 6.91 7.60 -14.63
C GLN A 40 5.83 6.85 -13.84
N LEU A 41 6.21 6.20 -12.71
CA LEU A 41 5.27 5.45 -11.88
C LEU A 41 4.26 6.37 -11.18
N CYS A 42 4.71 7.55 -10.72
CA CYS A 42 3.87 8.51 -10.00
C CYS A 42 2.91 9.27 -10.93
N GLU A 43 3.33 9.57 -12.15
CA GLU A 43 2.51 10.26 -13.17
C GLU A 43 1.55 9.31 -13.91
N ALA A 44 1.75 7.99 -13.82
CA ALA A 44 0.89 7.00 -14.47
C ALA A 44 -0.55 6.98 -13.91
N ASN A 45 -1.53 7.29 -14.75
CA ASN A 45 -2.96 7.22 -14.41
C ASN A 45 -3.57 5.82 -14.56
N SER A 46 -2.91 4.93 -15.30
CA SER A 46 -3.28 3.54 -15.50
C SER A 46 -2.06 2.64 -15.31
N TYR A 47 -2.30 1.33 -15.25
CA TYR A 47 -1.21 0.38 -15.33
C TYR A 47 -0.55 0.42 -16.72
N GLN A 48 0.76 0.65 -16.75
CA GLN A 48 1.58 0.68 -17.96
C GLN A 48 2.99 0.17 -17.66
N SER A 49 3.67 -0.35 -18.68
CA SER A 49 5.10 -0.62 -18.60
C SER A 49 5.88 0.68 -18.39
N ILE A 50 7.00 0.59 -17.66
CA ILE A 50 7.90 1.72 -17.41
C ILE A 50 9.20 1.49 -18.16
N ASN A 51 9.62 2.48 -18.94
CA ASN A 51 10.84 2.37 -19.72
C ASN A 51 12.08 2.32 -18.82
N GLY A 52 12.96 1.34 -19.08
CA GLY A 52 14.22 1.20 -18.36
C GLY A 52 14.11 0.62 -16.95
N ALA A 53 12.94 0.08 -16.57
CA ALA A 53 12.73 -0.55 -15.28
C ALA A 53 12.37 -2.04 -15.42
N ASP A 54 12.96 -2.86 -14.55
CA ASP A 54 12.44 -4.17 -14.22
C ASP A 54 11.24 -3.95 -13.28
N LEU A 55 10.02 -3.97 -13.84
CA LEU A 55 8.83 -3.55 -13.12
C LEU A 55 8.48 -4.49 -11.98
N ASP A 56 8.77 -5.79 -12.11
CA ASP A 56 8.61 -6.77 -11.04
C ASP A 56 9.47 -6.38 -9.83
N LYS A 57 10.78 -6.20 -10.03
CA LYS A 57 11.68 -5.80 -8.92
C LYS A 57 11.33 -4.43 -8.34
N THR A 58 10.95 -3.49 -9.21
CA THR A 58 10.59 -2.13 -8.80
C THR A 58 9.37 -2.16 -7.88
N LEU A 59 8.29 -2.83 -8.31
CA LEU A 59 7.06 -2.91 -7.54
C LEU A 59 7.22 -3.81 -6.32
N ASP A 60 7.96 -4.91 -6.40
CA ASP A 60 8.26 -5.75 -5.23
C ASP A 60 8.95 -4.94 -4.13
N CYS A 61 9.99 -4.17 -4.47
CA CYS A 61 10.69 -3.35 -3.49
C CYS A 61 9.79 -2.23 -2.93
N VAL A 62 9.23 -1.40 -3.81
CA VAL A 62 8.51 -0.18 -3.41
C VAL A 62 7.23 -0.50 -2.63
N LEU A 63 6.48 -1.51 -3.04
CA LEU A 63 5.21 -1.85 -2.38
C LEU A 63 5.43 -2.51 -1.02
N LYS A 64 6.51 -3.31 -0.86
CA LYS A 64 6.91 -3.86 0.44
C LYS A 64 7.41 -2.74 1.37
N ALA A 65 8.29 -1.89 0.85
CA ALA A 65 8.83 -0.72 1.57
C ALA A 65 7.72 0.17 2.11
N THR A 66 6.60 0.31 1.40
CA THR A 66 5.46 1.16 1.79
C THR A 66 4.28 0.41 2.41
N ASN A 67 4.48 -0.87 2.75
CA ASN A 67 3.46 -1.74 3.33
C ASN A 67 2.15 -1.78 2.54
N ILE A 68 2.19 -1.57 1.23
CA ILE A 68 1.05 -1.79 0.34
C ILE A 68 0.85 -3.30 0.14
N VAL A 69 1.96 -4.04 0.13
CA VAL A 69 1.98 -5.50 0.17
C VAL A 69 2.78 -5.96 1.38
N ASP A 70 2.56 -7.21 1.80
CA ASP A 70 3.35 -7.85 2.86
C ASP A 70 4.74 -8.28 2.34
N LYS A 71 5.57 -8.83 3.24
CA LYS A 71 6.93 -9.31 2.92
C LYS A 71 7.01 -10.33 1.78
N THR A 72 5.91 -11.03 1.48
CA THR A 72 5.83 -12.02 0.40
C THR A 72 5.38 -11.41 -0.94
N GLY A 73 5.03 -10.12 -0.95
CA GLY A 73 4.50 -9.41 -2.11
C GLY A 73 2.98 -9.52 -2.25
N ALA A 74 2.27 -10.07 -1.27
CA ALA A 74 0.82 -10.17 -1.30
C ALA A 74 0.14 -8.88 -0.80
N GLY A 75 -0.96 -8.47 -1.42
CA GLY A 75 -1.72 -7.29 -1.01
C GLY A 75 -2.05 -7.26 0.48
N ASN A 76 -1.80 -6.12 1.13
CA ASN A 76 -2.06 -5.94 2.55
C ASN A 76 -3.41 -5.23 2.77
N PHE A 77 -4.49 -6.00 2.92
CA PHE A 77 -5.86 -5.48 3.11
C PHE A 77 -5.95 -4.47 4.24
N TYR A 78 -5.48 -4.83 5.44
CA TYR A 78 -5.58 -3.98 6.63
C TYR A 78 -4.80 -2.67 6.50
N SER A 79 -3.70 -2.68 5.74
CA SER A 79 -2.93 -1.47 5.45
C SER A 79 -3.64 -0.54 4.44
N LEU A 80 -4.55 -1.06 3.63
CA LEU A 80 -5.13 -0.34 2.50
C LEU A 80 -6.58 0.08 2.70
N TYR A 81 -7.39 -0.74 3.37
CA TYR A 81 -8.84 -0.52 3.43
C TYR A 81 -9.21 0.84 4.03
N ASP A 82 -8.82 1.13 5.27
CA ASP A 82 -9.19 2.41 5.92
C ASP A 82 -8.62 3.64 5.18
N PRO A 83 -7.34 3.66 4.75
CA PRO A 83 -6.80 4.78 3.97
C PRO A 83 -7.51 4.98 2.62
N MET A 84 -7.95 3.90 1.95
CA MET A 84 -8.67 4.00 0.68
C MET A 84 -10.13 4.41 0.87
N GLN A 85 -10.75 4.06 2.01
CA GLN A 85 -12.15 4.37 2.29
C GLN A 85 -12.45 5.87 2.35
N VAL A 86 -11.44 6.70 2.65
CA VAL A 86 -11.52 8.17 2.58
C VAL A 86 -11.87 8.64 1.17
N TYR A 87 -11.43 7.91 0.15
CA TYR A 87 -11.58 8.27 -1.27
C TYR A 87 -12.69 7.45 -1.97
N LEU A 88 -12.91 6.20 -1.56
CA LEU A 88 -14.01 5.35 -2.03
C LEU A 88 -14.90 4.96 -0.85
N LYS A 89 -15.96 5.74 -0.62
CA LYS A 89 -16.84 5.62 0.55
C LYS A 89 -17.74 4.39 0.53
N ASP A 90 -18.01 3.82 -0.65
CA ASP A 90 -18.72 2.55 -0.76
C ASP A 90 -17.81 1.42 -0.29
N GLY A 91 -17.93 1.08 1.00
CA GLY A 91 -17.14 0.03 1.63
C GLY A 91 -17.36 -1.35 1.03
N ARG A 92 -18.55 -1.64 0.48
CA ARG A 92 -18.82 -2.94 -0.17
C ARG A 92 -18.01 -3.05 -1.46
N THR A 93 -18.06 -2.00 -2.27
CA THR A 93 -17.30 -1.91 -3.53
C THR A 93 -15.81 -1.93 -3.25
N LEU A 94 -15.33 -1.16 -2.27
CA LEU A 94 -13.91 -1.17 -1.87
C LEU A 94 -13.45 -2.56 -1.42
N ASN A 95 -14.22 -3.21 -0.53
CA ASN A 95 -13.90 -4.54 -0.03
C ASN A 95 -13.82 -5.56 -1.17
N PHE A 96 -14.82 -5.60 -2.04
CA PHE A 96 -14.85 -6.50 -3.20
C PHE A 96 -13.65 -6.30 -4.13
N ASN A 97 -13.31 -5.05 -4.46
CA ASN A 97 -12.20 -4.73 -5.35
C ASN A 97 -10.84 -5.07 -4.74
N LEU A 98 -10.63 -4.89 -3.43
CA LEU A 98 -9.38 -5.29 -2.78
C LEU A 98 -9.26 -6.82 -2.67
N GLU A 99 -10.30 -7.50 -2.18
CA GLU A 99 -10.30 -8.96 -2.02
C GLU A 99 -10.13 -9.70 -3.35
N SER A 100 -10.76 -9.20 -4.43
CA SER A 100 -10.60 -9.78 -5.79
C SER A 100 -9.16 -9.69 -6.33
N CYS A 101 -8.32 -8.83 -5.76
CA CYS A 101 -6.89 -8.72 -6.09
C CYS A 101 -5.97 -9.45 -5.09
N MET A 102 -6.53 -10.05 -4.04
CA MET A 102 -5.78 -10.80 -3.01
C MET A 102 -6.05 -12.31 -3.10
N THR A 103 -6.38 -12.80 -4.29
CA THR A 103 -6.67 -14.21 -4.55
C THR A 103 -5.48 -15.12 -4.23
N ARG A 104 -5.77 -16.40 -3.98
CA ARG A 104 -4.74 -17.44 -3.82
C ARG A 104 -3.70 -17.42 -4.94
N ARG A 105 -4.14 -17.19 -6.18
CA ARG A 105 -3.25 -17.12 -7.35
C ARG A 105 -2.23 -16.00 -7.21
N LEU A 106 -2.68 -14.78 -6.95
CA LEU A 106 -1.82 -13.61 -6.82
C LEU A 106 -0.96 -13.66 -5.55
N LYS A 107 -1.42 -14.37 -4.52
CA LYS A 107 -0.74 -14.46 -3.23
C LYS A 107 0.30 -15.59 -3.16
N TYR A 108 0.04 -16.74 -3.77
CA TYR A 108 0.83 -17.96 -3.55
C TYR A 108 1.32 -18.66 -4.81
N GLU A 109 0.62 -18.50 -5.94
CA GLU A 109 0.93 -19.26 -7.16
C GLU A 109 1.85 -18.49 -8.11
N LEU A 110 1.87 -17.15 -8.02
CA LEU A 110 2.89 -16.36 -8.68
C LEU A 110 4.27 -16.57 -8.03
N PRO A 111 5.35 -16.56 -8.84
CA PRO A 111 6.71 -16.53 -8.33
C PRO A 111 6.94 -15.40 -7.33
N GLU A 112 7.85 -15.63 -6.38
CA GLU A 112 8.32 -14.58 -5.49
C GLU A 112 8.98 -13.47 -6.32
N GLY A 113 8.59 -12.21 -6.11
CA GLY A 113 8.98 -11.06 -6.93
C GLY A 113 7.91 -10.60 -7.94
N GLU A 114 7.04 -11.50 -8.41
CA GLU A 114 5.95 -11.14 -9.36
C GLU A 114 4.63 -10.82 -8.65
N ARG A 115 4.47 -11.24 -7.39
CA ARG A 115 3.22 -11.11 -6.61
C ARG A 115 2.80 -9.66 -6.41
N ALA A 116 3.75 -8.81 -6.01
CA ALA A 116 3.50 -7.40 -5.75
C ALA A 116 3.05 -6.67 -7.04
N HIS A 117 3.68 -7.04 -8.15
CA HIS A 117 3.32 -6.56 -9.47
C HIS A 117 1.92 -7.04 -9.89
N GLY A 118 1.61 -8.32 -9.71
CA GLY A 118 0.28 -8.88 -9.98
C GLY A 118 -0.82 -8.18 -9.18
N PHE A 119 -0.59 -7.94 -7.89
CA PHE A 119 -1.50 -7.17 -7.04
C PHE A 119 -1.70 -5.74 -7.55
N TYR A 120 -0.61 -5.00 -7.78
CA TYR A 120 -0.64 -3.62 -8.28
C TYR A 120 -1.41 -3.51 -9.60
N LYS A 121 -1.10 -4.40 -10.56
CA LYS A 121 -1.77 -4.45 -11.85
C LYS A 121 -3.27 -4.66 -11.68
N CYS A 122 -3.68 -5.62 -10.84
CA CYS A 122 -5.09 -5.92 -10.59
C CYS A 122 -5.85 -4.69 -10.05
N VAL A 123 -5.34 -4.05 -9.00
CA VAL A 123 -6.03 -2.88 -8.39
C VAL A 123 -6.04 -1.68 -9.34
N MET A 124 -4.96 -1.46 -10.09
CA MET A 124 -4.90 -0.39 -11.08
C MET A 124 -5.85 -0.57 -12.28
N GLN A 125 -6.44 -1.76 -12.43
CA GLN A 125 -7.37 -2.11 -13.51
C GLN A 125 -8.82 -2.25 -13.05
N ASN A 126 -9.13 -2.00 -11.78
CA ASN A 126 -10.49 -2.13 -11.23
C ASN A 126 -11.06 -0.79 -10.71
N GLU A 127 -12.26 -0.83 -10.11
CA GLU A 127 -12.99 0.37 -9.70
C GLU A 127 -12.37 1.07 -8.48
N ALA A 128 -11.51 0.38 -7.72
CA ALA A 128 -10.78 0.97 -6.60
C ALA A 128 -9.49 1.71 -7.02
N ARG A 129 -9.15 1.73 -8.33
CA ARG A 129 -7.92 2.35 -8.86
C ARG A 129 -7.69 3.76 -8.34
N ASP A 130 -8.70 4.63 -8.42
CA ASP A 130 -8.50 6.05 -8.10
C ASP A 130 -8.22 6.27 -6.62
N ALA A 131 -8.92 5.53 -5.73
CA ALA A 131 -8.65 5.53 -4.30
C ALA A 131 -7.28 4.93 -3.99
N PHE A 132 -6.91 3.84 -4.66
CA PHE A 132 -5.61 3.20 -4.51
C PHE A 132 -4.48 4.15 -4.92
N LYS A 133 -4.63 4.87 -6.04
CA LYS A 133 -3.62 5.81 -6.53
C LYS A 133 -3.38 6.96 -5.55
N LYS A 134 -4.40 7.42 -4.83
CA LYS A 134 -4.24 8.44 -3.77
C LYS A 134 -3.37 7.93 -2.63
N VAL A 135 -3.65 6.74 -2.11
CA VAL A 135 -2.85 6.12 -1.05
C VAL A 135 -1.44 5.77 -1.52
N PHE A 136 -1.32 5.21 -2.73
CA PHE A 136 -0.04 4.93 -3.37
C PHE A 136 0.82 6.20 -3.47
N ASN A 137 0.27 7.29 -4.00
CA ASN A 137 1.02 8.54 -4.14
C ASN A 137 1.45 9.13 -2.79
N GLN A 138 0.62 9.01 -1.74
CA GLN A 138 0.98 9.45 -0.39
C GLN A 138 2.17 8.70 0.19
N ARG A 139 2.31 7.41 -0.13
CA ARG A 139 3.38 6.56 0.43
C ARG A 139 4.62 6.50 -0.44
N VAL A 140 4.46 6.59 -1.75
CA VAL A 140 5.51 6.32 -2.75
C VAL A 140 6.03 7.59 -3.43
N CYS A 141 5.16 8.58 -3.64
CA CYS A 141 5.41 9.69 -4.56
C CYS A 141 5.64 11.05 -3.89
N GLN A 142 5.59 11.11 -2.55
CA GLN A 142 5.99 12.29 -1.79
C GLN A 142 7.50 12.52 -1.86
#